data_AF-A0A5C7WDS2-F1
#
_entry.id   AF-A0A5C7WDS2-F1
#
_cell.length_a   1.000
_cell.length_b   1.000
_cell.length_c   1.000
_cell.angle_alpha   90.00
_cell.angle_beta   90.00
_cell.angle_gamma   90.00
#
_symmetry.space_group_name_H-M   'P 1'
#
loop_
_entity.id
_entity.type
_entity.pdbx_description
1 polymer ?
#
loop_
_entity_poly.entity_id
_entity_poly.type
_entity_poly.pdbx_seq_one_letter_code
_entity_poly.pdbx_strand_id
1 'polypeptide(L)'
;MKNLFLMVNSVCDIACTHCFYTTGYEKRSRDRILPRQAGHVAKRIAEARFGTVILTGGDPLHSVHKKETYELVSALKANALRIIINTSAARLSERDFDRLVELAVDRIDVSIDSHDPAVHDAQRGRHTDAVAAIRGLIQRGMPLSTTTVATARN
;
A
#
# COMPACT_ATOMS: atom_id res chain seq x y z
N MET A 1 -4.16 -19.80 8.56
CA MET A 1 -2.94 -19.15 8.05
C MET A 1 -2.79 -17.80 8.74
N LYS A 2 -1.60 -17.42 9.23
CA LYS A 2 -1.40 -16.16 9.96
C LYS A 2 -1.08 -15.01 8.98
N ASN A 3 -1.67 -13.84 9.23
CA ASN A 3 -1.43 -12.61 8.48
C ASN A 3 -0.61 -11.64 9.32
N LEU A 4 0.36 -10.95 8.70
CA LEU A 4 1.14 -9.89 9.31
C LEU A 4 0.83 -8.56 8.63
N PHE A 5 0.36 -7.57 9.38
CA PHE A 5 0.32 -6.18 8.92
C PHE A 5 1.68 -5.55 9.20
N LEU A 6 2.39 -5.15 8.15
CA LEU A 6 3.72 -4.58 8.24
C LEU A 6 3.70 -3.13 7.80
N MET A 7 4.01 -2.23 8.73
CA MET A 7 4.17 -0.81 8.46
C MET A 7 5.55 -0.57 7.84
N VAL A 8 5.61 -0.26 6.54
CA VAL A 8 6.89 -0.16 5.82
C VAL A 8 7.54 1.22 5.91
N ASN A 9 6.71 2.26 6.09
CA ASN A 9 7.10 3.65 6.27
C ASN A 9 5.93 4.43 6.92
N SER A 10 6.15 5.68 7.35
CA SER A 10 5.12 6.57 7.91
C SER A 10 4.78 7.77 7.00
N VAL A 11 5.25 7.77 5.75
CA VAL A 11 5.10 8.89 4.80
C VAL A 11 3.95 8.59 3.85
N CYS A 12 3.07 9.57 3.63
CA CYS A 12 1.93 9.45 2.74
C CYS A 12 1.87 10.63 1.78
N ASP A 13 1.35 10.37 0.59
CA ASP A 13 1.14 11.36 -0.46
C ASP A 13 -0.11 12.23 -0.26
N ILE A 14 -0.97 11.82 0.68
CA ILE A 14 -2.23 12.45 1.06
C ILE A 14 -2.33 12.57 2.59
N ALA A 15 -3.24 13.41 3.08
CA ALA A 15 -3.44 13.67 4.50
C ALA A 15 -4.93 13.53 4.85
N CYS A 16 -5.41 12.29 4.94
CA CYS A 16 -6.84 12.03 5.12
C CYS A 16 -7.34 12.56 6.48
N THR A 17 -8.58 13.06 6.52
CA THR A 17 -9.19 13.65 7.72
C THR A 17 -9.49 12.61 8.82
N HIS A 18 -9.72 11.35 8.44
CA HIS A 18 -10.01 10.22 9.31
C HIS A 18 -8.82 9.29 9.52
N CYS A 19 -7.65 9.61 8.97
CA CYS A 19 -6.52 8.70 9.02
C CYS A 19 -5.89 8.68 10.41
N PHE A 20 -6.05 7.54 11.09
CA PHE A 20 -5.49 7.32 12.42
C PHE A 20 -3.95 7.46 12.48
N TYR A 21 -3.25 7.34 11.34
CA TYR A 21 -1.80 7.59 11.26
C TYR A 21 -1.46 9.08 11.15
N THR A 22 -2.16 9.85 10.30
CA THR A 22 -1.79 11.24 10.03
C THR A 22 -2.32 12.23 11.05
N THR A 23 -3.43 11.90 11.73
CA THR A 23 -4.05 12.76 12.75
C THR A 23 -3.58 12.50 14.18
N GLY A 24 -2.91 11.36 14.45
CA GLY A 24 -2.58 10.91 15.81
C GLY A 24 -1.12 11.03 16.27
N TYR A 25 -0.16 11.34 15.39
CA TYR A 25 1.27 11.30 15.74
C TYR A 25 2.01 12.60 15.36
N GLU A 26 2.07 13.54 16.30
CA GLU A 26 2.85 14.79 16.20
C GLU A 26 4.37 14.58 16.14
N LYS A 27 4.85 13.38 16.51
CA LYS A 27 6.26 12.97 16.40
C LYS A 27 6.38 11.75 15.51
N ARG A 28 6.30 11.94 14.19
CA ARG A 28 6.47 10.84 13.23
C ARG A 28 7.89 10.30 13.32
N SER A 29 8.04 9.04 13.75
CA SER A 29 9.25 8.31 13.41
C SER A 29 9.37 8.29 11.88
N ARG A 30 10.53 8.69 11.36
CA ARG A 30 10.88 8.63 9.94
C ARG A 30 11.51 7.28 9.57
N ASP A 31 11.37 6.30 10.46
CA ASP A 31 11.85 4.96 10.23
C ASP A 31 11.09 4.34 9.07
N ARG A 32 11.85 3.66 8.23
CA ARG A 32 11.36 2.93 7.08
C ARG A 32 12.25 1.72 6.88
N ILE A 33 11.70 0.70 6.22
CA ILE A 33 12.50 -0.47 5.85
C ILE A 33 13.36 -0.06 4.65
N LEU A 34 14.67 0.03 4.87
CA LEU A 34 15.62 0.37 3.83
C LEU A 34 15.91 -0.86 2.95
N PRO A 35 16.30 -0.69 1.68
CA PRO A 35 16.59 -1.80 0.77
C PRO A 35 17.57 -2.83 1.36
N ARG A 36 18.64 -2.36 2.02
CA ARG A 36 19.63 -3.23 2.68
C ARG A 36 19.07 -4.10 3.81
N GLN A 37 17.90 -3.75 4.36
CA GLN A 37 17.23 -4.51 5.42
C GLN A 37 16.21 -5.51 4.88
N ALA A 38 15.79 -5.40 3.61
CA ALA A 38 14.71 -6.18 3.02
C ALA A 38 14.88 -7.68 3.19
N GLY A 39 16.07 -8.21 2.85
CA GLY A 39 16.37 -9.65 2.98
C GLY A 39 16.31 -10.15 4.43
N HIS A 40 16.84 -9.37 5.38
CA HIS A 40 16.80 -9.73 6.80
C HIS A 40 15.36 -9.73 7.34
N VAL A 41 14.58 -8.70 7.01
CA VAL A 41 13.18 -8.59 7.41
C VAL A 41 12.38 -9.75 6.83
N ALA A 42 12.54 -10.04 5.54
CA ALA A 42 11.82 -11.13 4.88
C ALA A 42 12.11 -12.50 5.51
N LYS A 43 13.40 -12.79 5.77
CA LYS A 43 13.81 -14.03 6.44
C LYS A 43 13.15 -14.18 7.82
N ARG A 44 13.17 -13.13 8.64
CA ARG A 44 12.56 -13.16 9.98
C ARG A 44 11.06 -13.37 9.94
N ILE A 45 10.37 -12.78 8.97
CA ILE A 45 8.92 -12.96 8.80
C ILE A 45 8.61 -14.39 8.38
N ALA A 46 9.41 -14.97 7.47
CA ALA A 46 9.26 -16.35 7.03
C ALA A 46 9.49 -17.35 8.17
N GLU A 47 10.54 -17.15 8.98
CA GLU A 47 10.84 -17.96 10.18
C GLU A 47 9.70 -17.92 11.21
N ALA A 48 9.00 -16.79 11.32
CA ALA A 48 7.82 -16.63 12.19
C ALA A 48 6.55 -17.34 11.66
N ARG A 49 6.64 -18.01 10.50
CA ARG A 49 5.57 -18.81 9.88
C ARG A 49 4.30 -18.01 9.55
N PHE A 50 4.45 -16.76 9.12
CA PHE A 50 3.37 -16.02 8.47
C PHE A 50 3.16 -16.54 7.04
N GLY A 51 1.91 -16.57 6.58
CA GLY A 51 1.60 -16.96 5.19
C GLY A 51 1.29 -15.76 4.29
N THR A 52 0.91 -14.62 4.87
CA THR A 52 0.58 -13.40 4.12
C THR A 52 1.10 -12.18 4.86
N VAL A 53 1.76 -11.29 4.14
CA VAL A 53 2.20 -9.99 4.62
C VAL A 53 1.39 -8.91 3.90
N ILE A 54 0.73 -8.08 4.69
CA ILE A 54 -0.05 -6.93 4.23
C ILE A 54 0.79 -5.70 4.48
N LEU A 55 1.30 -5.10 3.41
CA LEU A 55 2.10 -3.88 3.49
C LEU A 55 1.16 -2.69 3.68
N THR A 56 1.42 -1.93 4.74
CA THR A 56 0.70 -0.72 5.14
C THR A 56 1.71 0.35 5.59
N GLY A 57 1.27 1.50 6.11
CA GLY A 57 2.15 2.62 6.42
C GLY A 57 1.43 3.95 6.47
N GLY A 58 2.18 5.00 6.12
CA GLY A 58 1.56 6.17 5.48
C GLY A 58 1.01 5.75 4.11
N ASP A 59 1.90 5.40 3.17
CA ASP A 59 1.55 4.67 1.95
C ASP A 59 2.75 3.82 1.49
N PRO A 60 2.62 2.49 1.34
CA PRO A 60 3.70 1.65 0.81
C PRO A 60 4.17 2.05 -0.59
N LEU A 61 3.29 2.62 -1.41
CA LEU A 61 3.59 3.02 -2.79
C LEU A 61 3.72 4.53 -2.97
N HIS A 62 3.95 5.27 -1.89
CA HIS A 62 4.15 6.71 -1.98
C HIS A 62 5.32 7.08 -2.92
N SER A 63 5.14 8.21 -3.60
CA SER A 63 5.94 8.72 -4.70
C SER A 63 7.47 8.75 -4.49
N VAL A 64 7.99 8.92 -3.27
CA VAL A 64 9.44 8.98 -3.00
C VAL A 64 10.02 7.63 -2.57
N HIS A 65 9.29 6.84 -1.77
CA HIS A 65 9.82 5.61 -1.15
C HIS A 65 9.38 4.30 -1.79
N LYS A 66 8.49 4.29 -2.80
CA LYS A 66 7.98 3.06 -3.43
C LYS A 66 9.05 2.08 -3.93
N LYS A 67 10.24 2.57 -4.35
CA LYS A 67 11.35 1.69 -4.74
C LYS A 67 11.83 0.80 -3.59
N GLU A 68 11.87 1.33 -2.37
CA GLU A 68 12.27 0.58 -1.18
C GLU A 68 11.23 -0.50 -0.86
N THR A 69 9.95 -0.20 -1.09
CA THR A 69 8.86 -1.18 -1.02
C THR A 69 9.01 -2.28 -2.08
N TYR A 70 9.37 -1.95 -3.33
CA TYR A 70 9.59 -2.95 -4.38
C TYR A 70 10.72 -3.94 -4.02
N GLU A 71 11.81 -3.45 -3.44
CA GLU A 71 12.90 -4.31 -2.94
C GLU A 71 12.42 -5.22 -1.80
N LEU A 72 11.62 -4.70 -0.88
CA LEU A 72 11.01 -5.49 0.17
C LEU A 72 10.07 -6.56 -0.38
N VAL A 73 9.19 -6.22 -1.33
CA VAL A 73 8.30 -7.18 -1.98
C VAL A 73 9.11 -8.30 -2.63
N SER A 74 10.14 -7.97 -3.41
CA SER A 74 11.03 -8.94 -4.05
C SER A 74 11.61 -9.93 -3.03
N ALA A 75 12.15 -9.42 -1.91
CA ALA A 75 12.70 -10.25 -0.84
C ALA A 75 11.64 -11.14 -0.15
N LEU A 76 10.43 -10.63 0.07
CA LEU A 76 9.34 -11.40 0.68
C LEU A 76 8.84 -12.51 -0.25
N LYS A 77 8.71 -12.22 -1.55
CA LYS A 77 8.31 -13.21 -2.57
C LYS A 77 9.34 -14.33 -2.72
N ALA A 78 10.64 -14.01 -2.62
CA ALA A 78 11.71 -15.02 -2.60
C ALA A 78 11.61 -15.99 -1.40
N ASN A 79 10.88 -15.62 -0.35
CA ASN A 79 10.59 -16.48 0.81
C ASN A 79 9.17 -17.09 0.76
N ALA A 80 8.56 -17.16 -0.43
CA ALA A 80 7.23 -17.75 -0.66
C ALA A 80 6.09 -17.11 0.16
N LEU A 81 6.25 -15.85 0.58
CA LEU A 81 5.21 -15.10 1.28
C LEU A 81 4.21 -14.52 0.28
N ARG A 82 2.91 -14.59 0.59
CA ARG A 82 1.88 -13.86 -0.17
C ARG A 82 1.89 -12.39 0.24
N ILE A 83 1.73 -11.49 -0.72
CA ILE A 83 1.87 -10.05 -0.52
C ILE A 83 0.59 -9.34 -0.93
N ILE A 84 0.04 -8.58 0.01
CA ILE A 84 -1.07 -7.65 -0.23
C ILE A 84 -0.55 -6.24 0.06
N ILE A 85 -0.87 -5.27 -0.78
CA ILE A 85 -0.49 -3.86 -0.55
C ILE A 85 -1.74 -3.02 -0.39
N ASN A 86 -1.85 -2.33 0.75
CA ASN A 86 -2.88 -1.32 0.97
C ASN A 86 -2.32 0.04 0.58
N THR A 87 -2.97 0.74 -0.34
CA THR A 87 -2.46 2.01 -0.87
C THR A 87 -3.59 3.01 -1.16
N SER A 88 -3.27 4.30 -1.08
CA SER A 88 -4.12 5.37 -1.65
C SER A 88 -4.05 5.41 -3.18
N ALA A 89 -3.06 4.74 -3.77
CA ALA A 89 -2.74 4.77 -5.18
C ALA A 89 -2.45 6.17 -5.75
N ALA A 90 -2.16 7.14 -4.88
CA ALA A 90 -1.81 8.49 -5.29
C ALA A 90 -0.56 8.48 -6.17
N ARG A 91 -0.60 9.17 -7.32
CA ARG A 91 0.55 9.38 -8.20
C ARG A 91 1.24 8.10 -8.71
N LEU A 92 0.49 7.01 -8.90
CA LEU A 92 0.99 5.82 -9.59
C LEU A 92 0.98 6.00 -11.10
N SER A 93 2.05 5.53 -11.75
CA SER A 93 2.21 5.53 -13.20
C SER A 93 1.99 4.13 -13.77
N GLU A 94 1.80 4.02 -15.10
CA GLU A 94 1.72 2.71 -15.78
C GLU A 94 2.92 1.81 -15.46
N ARG A 95 4.12 2.39 -15.40
CA ARG A 95 5.35 1.67 -15.03
C ARG A 95 5.31 1.12 -13.61
N ASP A 96 4.62 1.78 -12.69
CA ASP A 96 4.45 1.26 -11.33
C ASP A 96 3.55 0.02 -11.34
N PHE A 97 2.46 0.04 -12.12
CA PHE A 97 1.60 -1.13 -12.26
C PHE A 97 2.32 -2.31 -12.91
N ASP A 98 3.08 -2.07 -13.98
CA ASP A 98 3.90 -3.11 -14.62
C ASP A 98 4.90 -3.71 -13.62
N ARG A 99 5.52 -2.86 -12.80
CA ARG A 99 6.46 -3.31 -11.77
C ARG A 99 5.79 -4.18 -10.71
N LEU A 100 4.56 -3.86 -10.29
CA LEU A 100 3.80 -4.67 -9.33
C LEU A 100 3.43 -6.05 -9.90
N VAL A 101 3.13 -6.13 -11.19
CA VAL A 101 2.88 -7.39 -11.91
C VAL A 101 4.16 -8.22 -11.99
N GLU A 102 5.29 -7.63 -12.38
CA GLU A 102 6.60 -8.30 -12.42
C GLU A 102 6.99 -8.88 -11.07
N LEU A 103 6.68 -8.17 -9.99
CA LEU A 103 6.94 -8.60 -8.61
C LEU A 103 5.96 -9.69 -8.13
N ALA A 104 4.97 -10.07 -8.95
CA ALA A 104 3.93 -11.04 -8.62
C ALA A 104 3.22 -10.71 -7.30
N VAL A 105 2.86 -9.45 -7.09
CA VAL A 105 2.06 -9.04 -5.93
C VAL A 105 0.70 -9.74 -5.98
N ASP A 106 0.29 -10.34 -4.86
CA ASP A 106 -0.89 -11.21 -4.83
C ASP A 106 -2.20 -10.43 -4.81
N ARG A 107 -2.21 -9.20 -4.28
CA ARG A 107 -3.36 -8.28 -4.34
C ARG A 107 -2.99 -6.83 -4.04
N ILE A 108 -3.66 -5.89 -4.71
CA ILE A 108 -3.63 -4.47 -4.32
C ILE A 108 -5.00 -4.07 -3.76
N ASP A 109 -4.99 -3.52 -2.54
CA ASP A 109 -6.18 -3.00 -1.88
C ASP A 109 -6.17 -1.46 -2.01
N VAL A 110 -6.94 -0.93 -2.96
CA VAL A 110 -7.02 0.51 -3.26
C VAL A 110 -8.00 1.18 -2.30
N SER A 111 -7.55 2.22 -1.61
CA SER A 111 -8.41 3.02 -0.74
C SER A 111 -9.29 3.97 -1.55
N ILE A 112 -10.60 3.75 -1.53
CA ILE A 112 -11.59 4.62 -2.17
C ILE A 112 -12.82 4.75 -1.27
N ASP A 113 -13.08 5.96 -0.79
CA ASP A 113 -14.11 6.18 0.23
C ASP A 113 -15.48 6.59 -0.33
N SER A 114 -15.59 6.93 -1.62
CA SER A 114 -16.87 7.20 -2.26
C SER A 114 -16.73 7.05 -3.78
N HIS A 115 -17.85 6.78 -4.44
CA HIS A 115 -17.97 6.88 -5.90
C HIS A 115 -18.13 8.33 -6.36
N ASP A 116 -18.56 9.23 -5.46
CA ASP A 116 -18.63 10.67 -5.70
C ASP A 116 -17.24 11.29 -5.42
N PRO A 117 -16.60 11.90 -6.45
CA PRO A 117 -15.32 12.56 -6.28
C PRO A 117 -15.32 13.62 -5.19
N ALA A 118 -16.39 14.42 -5.06
CA ALA A 118 -16.45 15.49 -4.06
C ALA A 118 -16.43 14.92 -2.63
N VAL A 119 -17.14 13.81 -2.40
CA VAL A 119 -17.18 13.13 -1.10
C VAL A 119 -15.85 12.46 -0.76
N HIS A 120 -15.22 11.78 -1.73
CA HIS A 120 -13.91 11.18 -1.54
C HIS A 120 -12.85 12.25 -1.31
N ASP A 121 -12.83 13.31 -2.14
CA ASP A 121 -11.80 14.32 -2.13
C ASP A 121 -11.86 15.20 -0.87
N ALA A 122 -13.04 15.43 -0.32
CA ALA A 122 -13.19 16.11 0.97
C ALA A 122 -12.58 15.32 2.15
N GLN A 123 -12.40 14.00 2.01
CA GLN A 123 -11.84 13.14 3.05
C GLN A 123 -10.36 12.81 2.82
N ARG A 124 -9.97 12.54 1.58
CA ARG A 124 -8.61 12.08 1.20
C ARG A 124 -7.92 12.96 0.16
N GLY A 125 -8.70 13.47 -0.79
CA GLY A 125 -8.20 13.95 -2.08
C GLY A 125 -7.82 12.79 -3.02
N ARG A 126 -7.61 13.11 -4.31
CA ARG A 126 -7.06 12.20 -5.33
C ARG A 126 -8.00 11.07 -5.76
N HIS A 127 -9.31 11.28 -5.74
CA HIS A 127 -10.29 10.32 -6.26
C HIS A 127 -9.95 9.84 -7.69
N THR A 128 -9.56 10.76 -8.57
CA THR A 128 -9.18 10.44 -9.95
C THR A 128 -8.00 9.46 -10.02
N ASP A 129 -7.00 9.61 -9.14
CA ASP A 129 -5.85 8.69 -9.09
C ASP A 129 -6.31 7.28 -8.64
N ALA A 130 -7.17 7.20 -7.62
CA ALA A 130 -7.71 5.92 -7.14
C ALA A 130 -8.51 5.18 -8.22
N VAL A 131 -9.40 5.88 -8.94
CA VAL A 131 -10.17 5.30 -10.05
C VAL A 131 -9.26 4.90 -11.22
N ALA A 132 -8.27 5.72 -11.56
CA ALA A 132 -7.30 5.39 -12.59
C ALA A 132 -6.51 4.12 -12.23
N ALA A 133 -6.08 3.99 -10.98
CA ALA A 133 -5.41 2.80 -10.49
C ALA A 133 -6.30 1.56 -10.58
N ILE A 134 -7.54 1.62 -10.11
CA ILE A 134 -8.49 0.48 -10.22
C ILE A 134 -8.61 0.03 -11.68
N ARG A 135 -8.75 0.96 -12.64
CA ARG A 135 -8.80 0.62 -14.07
C ARG A 135 -7.50 0.00 -14.58
N GLY A 136 -6.35 0.59 -14.24
CA GLY A 136 -5.04 0.10 -14.64
C GLY A 136 -4.72 -1.30 -14.10
N LEU A 137 -5.21 -1.61 -12.90
CA LEU A 137 -5.13 -2.93 -12.27
C LEU A 137 -6.01 -3.96 -12.99
N ILE A 138 -7.26 -3.60 -13.30
CA ILE A 138 -8.19 -4.47 -14.06
C ILE A 138 -7.60 -4.82 -15.43
N GLN A 139 -7.06 -3.83 -16.16
CA GLN A 139 -6.48 -4.02 -17.49
C GLN A 139 -5.32 -5.02 -17.50
N ARG A 140 -4.59 -5.12 -16.38
CA ARG A 140 -3.46 -6.05 -16.20
C ARG A 140 -3.86 -7.40 -15.62
N GLY A 141 -5.16 -7.62 -15.35
CA GLY A 141 -5.65 -8.82 -14.68
C GLY A 141 -5.09 -9.00 -13.27
N MET A 142 -4.63 -7.92 -12.62
CA MET A 142 -4.05 -8.02 -11.29
C MET A 142 -5.17 -8.13 -10.25
N PRO A 143 -5.09 -9.08 -9.29
CA PRO A 143 -6.08 -9.15 -8.23
C PRO A 143 -6.12 -7.85 -7.43
N LEU A 144 -7.32 -7.33 -7.20
CA LEU A 144 -7.52 -6.11 -6.44
C LEU A 144 -8.73 -6.20 -5.52
N SER A 145 -8.73 -5.37 -4.48
CA SER A 145 -9.91 -5.03 -3.71
C SER A 145 -9.99 -3.50 -3.58
N THR A 146 -11.19 -3.00 -3.32
CA THR A 146 -11.36 -1.64 -2.81
C THR A 146 -11.54 -1.70 -1.29
N THR A 147 -11.06 -0.67 -0.59
CA THR A 147 -11.30 -0.50 0.84
C THR A 147 -11.87 0.88 1.11
N THR A 148 -12.84 0.95 2.00
CA THR A 148 -13.57 2.18 2.34
C THR A 148 -13.64 2.29 3.84
N VAL A 149 -13.35 3.48 4.36
CA VAL A 149 -13.70 3.81 5.75
C VAL A 149 -15.05 4.52 5.73
N ALA A 150 -16.05 3.91 6.37
CA ALA A 150 -17.35 4.55 6.57
C ALA A 150 -17.21 5.70 7.57
N THR A 151 -17.71 6.87 7.19
CA THR A 151 -17.78 8.07 8.01
C THR A 151 -19.19 8.66 7.90
N ALA A 152 -19.47 9.76 8.61
CA ALA A 152 -20.75 10.46 8.45
C ALA A 152 -20.92 11.15 7.08
N ARG A 153 -19.92 11.08 6.18
CA ARG A 153 -19.88 11.83 4.93
C ARG A 153 -20.08 10.97 3.68
N ASN A 154 -20.07 9.64 3.77
CA ASN A 154 -20.11 8.71 2.63
C ASN A 154 -21.04 7.51 2.84
#